data_AF-A0A7W0HAJ3-F1
#
_entry.id   AF-A0A7W0HAJ3-F1
#
_cell.length_a   1.000
_cell.length_b   1.000
_cell.length_c   1.000
_cell.angle_alpha   90.00
_cell.angle_beta   90.00
_cell.angle_gamma   90.00
#
_symmetry.space_group_name_H-M   'P 1'
#
loop_
_entity.id
_entity.type
_entity.pdbx_description
1 polymer ?
#
loop_
_entity_poly.entity_id
_entity_poly.type
_entity_poly.pdbx_seq_one_letter_code
_entity_poly.pdbx_strand_id
1 'polypeptide(L)'
;PPAASRDPGKTTPPTHWDLKTSYPTKRESENLRRRVWRLPMENAGMWAFIGAAYLVVAWMAQSELFGGLASRPSFHQFVWRLAHNPLALLLAVGLVVGLAGFTSTSVPKKKWVLGPAHAVAQLAAMLGVIWGVARICSAIDLSGLGFGLVFILLAGPLGGLVGGEILGAYLLVADRFKLNNNELFAAQRGRDWKNFVRMHIGADGVLTVYPVGIDRTPRDIELAEGAGNYPWLALKDPPLACRLIETPIRIEPNMAPPVAPSASRRRVAATKAKPAPARGAPKPGTRPVRPRKEPT
;
A
#
# COMPACT_ATOMS: atom_id res chain seq x y z
N PRO A 1 13.84 -6.52 -19.90
CA PRO A 1 12.74 -5.56 -19.64
C PRO A 1 11.65 -5.61 -20.72
N PRO A 2 10.38 -5.30 -20.43
CA PRO A 2 9.31 -5.23 -21.43
C PRO A 2 9.63 -4.26 -22.58
N ALA A 3 8.98 -4.44 -23.73
CA ALA A 3 9.21 -3.62 -24.92
C ALA A 3 9.01 -2.11 -24.66
N ALA A 4 8.11 -1.74 -23.75
CA ALA A 4 7.82 -0.35 -23.39
C ALA A 4 8.72 0.21 -22.26
N SER A 5 9.66 -0.57 -21.69
CA SER A 5 10.53 -0.08 -20.62
C SER A 5 11.49 0.99 -21.12
N ARG A 6 11.64 2.09 -20.35
CA ARG A 6 12.60 3.18 -20.58
C ARG A 6 14.00 2.88 -20.02
N ASP A 7 14.23 1.66 -19.58
CA ASP A 7 15.53 1.22 -19.05
C ASP A 7 16.61 1.32 -20.15
N PRO A 8 17.64 2.17 -19.96
CA PRO A 8 18.72 2.32 -20.93
C PRO A 8 19.55 1.04 -21.12
N GLY A 9 19.48 0.08 -20.19
CA GLY A 9 20.11 -1.25 -20.27
C GLY A 9 19.23 -2.32 -20.94
N LYS A 10 18.14 -1.94 -21.61
CA LYS A 10 17.23 -2.90 -22.24
C LYS A 10 17.89 -3.67 -23.37
N THR A 11 17.98 -4.99 -23.21
CA THR A 11 18.45 -5.93 -24.23
C THR A 11 17.35 -6.31 -25.23
N THR A 12 17.74 -6.55 -26.48
CA THR A 12 16.85 -7.04 -27.55
C THR A 12 17.53 -8.23 -28.25
N PRO A 13 16.98 -9.46 -28.15
CA PRO A 13 15.80 -9.83 -27.37
C PRO A 13 16.00 -9.63 -25.86
N PRO A 14 14.91 -9.53 -25.07
CA PRO A 14 15.01 -9.40 -23.63
C PRO A 14 15.82 -10.54 -23.04
N THR A 15 16.83 -10.21 -22.23
CA THR A 15 17.57 -11.21 -21.47
C THR A 15 16.65 -11.75 -20.38
N HIS A 16 16.53 -13.07 -20.33
CA HIS A 16 15.82 -13.78 -19.28
C HIS A 16 16.80 -14.21 -18.20
N TRP A 17 16.40 -14.04 -16.95
CA TRP A 17 17.19 -14.42 -15.78
C TRP A 17 16.43 -15.48 -14.99
N ASP A 18 17.14 -16.54 -14.60
CA ASP A 18 16.60 -17.55 -13.71
C ASP A 18 16.80 -17.15 -12.25
N LEU A 19 15.75 -17.27 -11.44
CA LEU A 19 15.83 -17.02 -10.01
C LEU A 19 16.71 -18.10 -9.36
N LYS A 20 17.88 -17.71 -8.82
CA LYS A 20 18.79 -18.62 -8.11
C LYS A 20 18.45 -18.76 -6.63
N THR A 21 18.28 -17.63 -5.93
CA THR A 21 18.07 -17.57 -4.48
C THR A 21 17.00 -16.54 -4.16
N SER A 22 16.26 -16.76 -3.06
CA SER A 22 15.33 -15.78 -2.50
C SER A 22 15.54 -15.63 -0.99
N TYR A 23 15.29 -14.43 -0.48
CA TYR A 23 15.27 -14.15 0.94
C TYR A 23 13.95 -13.47 1.36
N PRO A 24 13.22 -14.01 2.35
CA PRO A 24 13.42 -15.33 2.95
C PRO A 24 13.29 -16.47 1.91
N THR A 25 13.54 -17.71 2.32
CA THR A 25 13.30 -18.86 1.44
C THR A 25 11.84 -18.88 1.01
N LYS A 26 11.55 -19.46 -0.17
CA LYS A 26 10.17 -19.56 -0.66
C LYS A 26 9.21 -20.18 0.38
N ARG A 27 9.65 -21.25 1.05
CA ARG A 27 8.90 -21.93 2.11
C ARG A 27 8.61 -21.00 3.29
N GLU A 28 9.60 -20.23 3.74
CA GLU A 28 9.41 -19.25 4.81
C GLU A 28 8.46 -18.13 4.38
N SER A 29 8.59 -17.62 3.15
CA SER A 29 7.65 -16.65 2.60
C SER A 29 6.21 -17.19 2.61
N GLU A 30 6.00 -18.44 2.19
CA GLU A 30 4.69 -19.10 2.22
C GLU A 30 4.14 -19.25 3.64
N ASN A 31 4.98 -19.57 4.61
CA ASN A 31 4.58 -19.63 6.03
C ASN A 31 4.23 -18.24 6.57
N LEU A 32 5.00 -17.21 6.22
CA LEU A 32 4.70 -15.83 6.60
C LEU A 32 3.35 -15.39 6.04
N ARG A 33 3.01 -15.75 4.80
CA ARG A 33 1.69 -15.40 4.21
C ARG A 33 0.52 -15.86 5.07
N ARG A 34 0.61 -17.05 5.67
CA ARG A 34 -0.45 -17.64 6.50
C ARG A 34 -0.70 -16.89 7.81
N ARG A 35 0.24 -16.05 8.26
CA ARG A 35 0.06 -15.24 9.47
C ARG A 35 -1.00 -14.16 9.32
N VAL A 36 -1.48 -13.89 8.10
CA VAL A 36 -2.61 -13.00 7.85
C VAL A 36 -3.91 -13.43 8.58
N TRP A 37 -4.05 -14.71 8.95
CA TRP A 37 -5.14 -15.17 9.83
C TRP A 37 -5.03 -14.64 11.27
N ARG A 38 -3.87 -14.09 11.65
CA ARG A 38 -3.67 -13.46 12.95
C ARG A 38 -3.82 -11.95 12.85
N LEU A 39 -4.34 -11.41 11.72
CA LEU A 39 -4.51 -9.98 11.50
C LEU A 39 -5.17 -9.25 12.68
N PRO A 40 -6.26 -9.76 13.28
CA PRO A 40 -6.91 -9.09 14.40
C PRO A 40 -5.98 -8.92 15.62
N MET A 41 -5.03 -9.83 15.82
CA MET A 41 -4.12 -9.84 16.97
C MET A 41 -2.75 -9.20 16.67
N GLU A 42 -2.23 -9.37 15.46
CA GLU A 42 -0.91 -8.83 15.06
C GLU A 42 -1.00 -7.37 14.59
N ASN A 43 -2.17 -6.91 14.16
CA ASN A 43 -2.40 -5.54 13.72
C ASN A 43 -3.67 -4.93 14.33
N ALA A 44 -3.57 -4.56 15.61
CA ALA A 44 -4.66 -3.90 16.34
C ALA A 44 -5.17 -2.62 15.67
N GLY A 45 -4.31 -1.89 14.94
CA GLY A 45 -4.72 -0.71 14.18
C GLY A 45 -5.66 -1.06 13.02
N MET A 46 -5.37 -2.13 12.28
CA MET A 46 -6.25 -2.63 11.23
C MET A 46 -7.56 -3.17 11.81
N TRP A 47 -7.48 -3.94 12.90
CA TRP A 47 -8.66 -4.44 13.61
C TRP A 47 -9.60 -3.31 14.06
N ALA A 48 -9.05 -2.28 14.71
CA ALA A 48 -9.80 -1.11 15.15
C ALA A 48 -10.37 -0.31 13.97
N PHE A 49 -9.60 -0.15 12.89
CA PHE A 49 -10.07 0.54 11.67
C PHE A 49 -11.26 -0.18 11.03
N ILE A 50 -11.19 -1.50 10.87
CA ILE A 50 -12.29 -2.31 10.33
C ILE A 50 -13.51 -2.25 11.26
N GLY A 51 -13.30 -2.40 12.57
CA GLY A 51 -14.38 -2.29 13.56
C GLY A 51 -15.06 -0.91 13.52
N ALA A 52 -14.28 0.17 13.39
CA ALA A 52 -14.81 1.52 13.23
C ALA A 52 -15.63 1.66 11.93
N ALA A 53 -15.19 1.06 10.82
CA ALA A 53 -15.97 1.06 9.58
C ALA A 53 -17.34 0.36 9.77
N TYR A 54 -17.39 -0.75 10.51
CA TYR A 54 -18.65 -1.43 10.86
C TYR A 54 -19.54 -0.52 11.72
N LEU A 55 -18.98 0.19 12.69
CA LEU A 55 -19.73 1.14 13.53
C LEU A 55 -20.25 2.35 12.75
N VAL A 56 -19.50 2.85 11.76
CA VAL A 56 -19.98 3.92 10.86
C VAL A 56 -21.19 3.45 10.06
N VAL A 57 -21.15 2.23 9.51
CA VAL A 57 -22.30 1.63 8.83
C VAL A 57 -23.48 1.46 9.78
N ALA A 58 -23.24 1.01 11.01
CA ALA A 58 -24.29 0.86 12.03
C ALA A 58 -24.92 2.21 12.42
N TRP A 59 -24.10 3.25 12.59
CA TRP A 59 -24.57 4.60 12.88
C TRP A 59 -25.41 5.16 11.74
N MET A 60 -25.06 4.87 10.50
CA MET A 60 -25.84 5.26 9.33
C MET A 60 -27.15 4.47 9.20
N ALA A 61 -27.20 3.24 9.72
CA ALA A 61 -28.40 2.41 9.84
C ALA A 61 -29.21 2.69 11.12
N GLN A 62 -28.86 3.72 11.90
CA GLN A 62 -29.45 3.94 13.23
C GLN A 62 -30.97 4.13 13.21
N SER A 63 -31.56 4.68 12.15
CA SER A 63 -33.02 4.82 12.05
C SER A 63 -33.72 3.46 12.13
N GLU A 64 -33.08 2.42 11.56
CA GLU A 64 -33.60 1.05 11.56
C GLU A 64 -33.29 0.29 12.86
N LEU A 65 -32.23 0.67 13.55
CA LEU A 65 -31.76 0.04 14.78
C LEU A 65 -32.41 0.61 16.04
N PHE A 66 -32.56 1.94 16.11
CA PHE A 66 -33.03 2.69 17.28
C PHE A 66 -34.50 3.11 17.17
N GLY A 67 -35.07 3.13 15.96
CA GLY A 67 -36.46 3.51 15.70
C GLY A 67 -37.52 2.49 16.15
N GLY A 68 -37.13 1.35 16.74
CA GLY A 68 -38.09 0.34 17.16
C GLY A 68 -37.54 -0.78 18.01
N LEU A 69 -37.17 -0.46 19.27
CA LEU A 69 -36.97 -1.44 20.35
C LEU A 69 -38.12 -2.47 20.46
N ALA A 70 -39.34 -2.08 20.06
CA ALA A 70 -40.51 -2.95 20.03
C ALA A 70 -40.57 -3.90 18.81
N SER A 71 -39.92 -3.58 17.69
CA SER A 71 -40.18 -4.26 16.41
C SER A 71 -39.31 -5.49 16.14
N ARG A 72 -38.21 -5.67 16.91
CA ARG A 72 -37.26 -6.81 16.86
C ARG A 72 -37.19 -7.50 15.48
N PRO A 73 -36.87 -6.76 14.39
CA PRO A 73 -37.09 -7.25 13.04
C PRO A 73 -36.31 -8.54 12.77
N SER A 74 -36.89 -9.41 11.96
CA SER A 74 -36.14 -10.52 11.35
C SER A 74 -35.01 -9.98 10.48
N PHE A 75 -33.98 -10.80 10.20
CA PHE A 75 -32.86 -10.39 9.36
C PHE A 75 -33.33 -9.91 7.98
N HIS A 76 -34.29 -10.61 7.36
CA HIS A 76 -34.89 -10.21 6.10
C HIS A 76 -35.57 -8.83 6.18
N GLN A 77 -36.36 -8.56 7.23
CA GLN A 77 -36.99 -7.25 7.40
C GLN A 77 -35.97 -6.14 7.61
N PHE A 78 -34.88 -6.40 8.34
CA PHE A 78 -33.78 -5.45 8.51
C PHE A 78 -33.13 -5.11 7.16
N VAL A 79 -32.77 -6.13 6.37
CA VAL A 79 -32.19 -5.93 5.02
C VAL A 79 -33.19 -5.23 4.10
N TRP A 80 -34.46 -5.59 4.14
CA TRP A 80 -35.52 -4.98 3.34
C TRP A 80 -35.67 -3.49 3.64
N ARG A 81 -35.73 -3.10 4.92
CA ARG A 81 -35.78 -1.69 5.33
C ARG A 81 -34.56 -0.92 4.87
N LEU A 82 -33.37 -1.50 5.02
CA LEU A 82 -32.12 -0.89 4.57
C LEU A 82 -32.08 -0.70 3.06
N ALA A 83 -32.56 -1.67 2.30
CA ALA A 83 -32.65 -1.60 0.84
C ALA A 83 -33.65 -0.55 0.34
N HIS A 84 -34.60 -0.11 1.17
CA HIS A 84 -35.53 0.97 0.86
C HIS A 84 -35.11 2.32 1.46
N ASN A 85 -33.94 2.38 2.10
CA ASN A 85 -33.37 3.60 2.63
C ASN A 85 -32.34 4.15 1.62
N PRO A 86 -32.59 5.31 0.99
CA PRO A 86 -31.74 5.83 -0.10
C PRO A 86 -30.32 6.15 0.37
N LEU A 87 -30.16 6.62 1.62
CA LEU A 87 -28.84 6.88 2.19
C LEU A 87 -28.07 5.58 2.39
N ALA A 88 -28.72 4.55 2.92
CA ALA A 88 -28.09 3.25 3.12
C ALA A 88 -27.70 2.58 1.80
N LEU A 89 -28.53 2.69 0.75
CA LEU A 89 -28.19 2.21 -0.58
C LEU A 89 -26.97 2.93 -1.16
N LEU A 90 -26.94 4.26 -1.11
CA LEU A 90 -25.82 5.05 -1.62
C LEU A 90 -24.50 4.67 -0.91
N LEU A 91 -24.54 4.45 0.39
CA LEU A 91 -23.39 4.03 1.18
C LEU A 91 -22.98 2.59 0.91
N ALA A 92 -23.93 1.66 0.78
CA ALA A 92 -23.63 0.28 0.42
C ALA A 92 -22.95 0.23 -0.96
N VAL A 93 -23.43 1.00 -1.94
CA VAL A 93 -22.79 1.13 -3.25
C VAL A 93 -21.40 1.76 -3.12
N GLY A 94 -21.27 2.86 -2.39
CA GLY A 94 -19.97 3.53 -2.18
C GLY A 94 -18.93 2.61 -1.52
N LEU A 95 -19.34 1.87 -0.50
CA LEU A 95 -18.51 0.87 0.18
C LEU A 95 -18.12 -0.26 -0.77
N VAL A 96 -19.07 -0.79 -1.54
CA VAL A 96 -18.81 -1.86 -2.51
C VAL A 96 -17.85 -1.39 -3.59
N VAL A 97 -18.01 -0.17 -4.11
CA VAL A 97 -17.11 0.43 -5.09
C VAL A 97 -15.72 0.65 -4.50
N GLY A 98 -15.63 1.19 -3.27
CA GLY A 98 -14.36 1.40 -2.58
C GLY A 98 -13.60 0.09 -2.33
N LEU A 99 -14.28 -0.93 -1.80
CA LEU A 99 -13.71 -2.24 -1.53
C LEU A 99 -13.36 -2.99 -2.82
N ALA A 100 -14.18 -2.90 -3.87
CA ALA A 100 -13.85 -3.47 -5.18
C ALA A 100 -12.65 -2.76 -5.83
N GLY A 101 -12.55 -1.43 -5.65
CA GLY A 101 -11.44 -0.60 -6.11
C GLY A 101 -10.10 -0.95 -5.48
N PHE A 102 -10.10 -1.53 -4.27
CA PHE A 102 -8.91 -2.01 -3.56
C PHE A 102 -8.14 -3.12 -4.31
N THR A 103 -8.77 -3.76 -5.30
CA THR A 103 -8.10 -4.76 -6.14
C THR A 103 -7.40 -4.07 -7.32
N SER A 104 -6.16 -3.64 -7.14
CA SER A 104 -5.34 -3.08 -8.23
C SER A 104 -4.55 -4.19 -8.92
N THR A 105 -4.80 -4.41 -10.22
CA THR A 105 -4.13 -5.48 -10.98
C THR A 105 -3.87 -5.08 -12.42
N SER A 106 -2.85 -5.67 -13.02
CA SER A 106 -2.57 -5.61 -14.46
C SER A 106 -3.41 -6.59 -15.30
N VAL A 107 -4.29 -7.40 -14.69
CA VAL A 107 -5.09 -8.45 -15.36
C VAL A 107 -6.60 -8.19 -15.18
N PRO A 108 -7.26 -7.53 -16.16
CA PRO A 108 -8.58 -6.93 -15.96
C PRO A 108 -9.70 -7.90 -15.59
N LYS A 109 -9.72 -9.14 -16.11
CA LYS A 109 -10.82 -10.10 -15.85
C LYS A 109 -10.90 -10.59 -14.40
N LYS A 110 -9.77 -10.72 -13.70
CA LYS A 110 -9.74 -11.26 -12.31
C LYS A 110 -10.10 -10.20 -11.27
N LYS A 111 -9.91 -8.92 -11.61
CA LYS A 111 -10.29 -7.76 -10.79
C LYS A 111 -11.81 -7.69 -10.55
N TRP A 112 -12.60 -8.04 -11.56
CA TRP A 112 -14.07 -7.97 -11.52
C TRP A 112 -14.75 -9.11 -10.77
N VAL A 113 -14.00 -10.10 -10.28
CA VAL A 113 -14.55 -11.21 -9.48
C VAL A 113 -14.13 -11.06 -8.02
N LEU A 114 -12.83 -10.92 -7.75
CA LEU A 114 -12.32 -10.93 -6.37
C LEU A 114 -12.69 -9.67 -5.59
N GLY A 115 -12.61 -8.50 -6.21
CA GLY A 115 -12.99 -7.23 -5.56
C GLY A 115 -14.47 -7.20 -5.18
N PRO A 116 -15.40 -7.44 -6.13
CA PRO A 116 -16.82 -7.55 -5.81
C PRO A 116 -17.16 -8.67 -4.83
N ALA A 117 -16.52 -9.84 -4.93
CA ALA A 117 -16.75 -10.92 -3.97
C ALA A 117 -16.32 -10.51 -2.55
N HIS A 118 -15.17 -9.85 -2.40
CA HIS A 118 -14.73 -9.30 -1.11
C HIS A 118 -15.70 -8.24 -0.58
N ALA A 119 -16.14 -7.32 -1.44
CA ALA A 119 -17.09 -6.27 -1.09
C ALA A 119 -18.44 -6.85 -0.61
N VAL A 120 -18.99 -7.84 -1.32
CA VAL A 120 -20.22 -8.53 -0.95
C VAL A 120 -20.05 -9.30 0.36
N ALA A 121 -18.94 -10.02 0.53
CA ALA A 121 -18.64 -10.74 1.77
C ALA A 121 -18.55 -9.78 2.97
N GLN A 122 -17.87 -8.65 2.82
CA GLN A 122 -17.78 -7.63 3.86
C GLN A 122 -19.14 -7.01 4.17
N LEU A 123 -19.92 -6.65 3.15
CA LEU A 123 -21.26 -6.07 3.35
C LEU A 123 -22.17 -7.06 4.08
N ALA A 124 -22.20 -8.33 3.66
CA ALA A 124 -22.98 -9.37 4.33
C ALA A 124 -22.57 -9.55 5.80
N ALA A 125 -21.26 -9.55 6.07
CA ALA A 125 -20.73 -9.66 7.43
C ALA A 125 -21.06 -8.44 8.30
N MET A 126 -20.96 -7.22 7.75
CA MET A 126 -21.37 -5.99 8.43
C MET A 126 -22.83 -6.07 8.84
N LEU A 127 -23.72 -6.41 7.90
CA LEU A 127 -25.15 -6.53 8.17
C LEU A 127 -25.43 -7.62 9.22
N GLY A 128 -24.77 -8.76 9.12
CA GLY A 128 -24.91 -9.88 10.07
C GLY A 128 -24.46 -9.52 11.48
N VAL A 129 -23.29 -8.89 11.63
CA VAL A 129 -22.75 -8.46 12.93
C VAL A 129 -23.63 -7.37 13.54
N ILE A 130 -23.99 -6.35 12.77
CA ILE A 130 -24.83 -5.23 13.23
C ILE A 130 -26.19 -5.76 13.71
N TRP A 131 -26.86 -6.57 12.89
CA TRP A 131 -28.14 -7.16 13.24
C TRP A 131 -28.02 -8.09 14.45
N GLY A 132 -27.01 -8.96 14.49
CA GLY A 132 -26.80 -9.91 15.58
C GLY A 132 -26.55 -9.22 16.92
N VAL A 133 -25.70 -8.19 16.95
CA VAL A 133 -25.46 -7.41 18.17
C VAL A 133 -26.69 -6.63 18.59
N ALA A 134 -27.42 -6.02 17.64
CA ALA A 134 -28.68 -5.35 17.95
C ALA A 134 -29.69 -6.34 18.58
N ARG A 135 -29.79 -7.57 18.07
CA ARG A 135 -30.61 -8.64 18.65
C ARG A 135 -30.19 -9.01 20.06
N ILE A 136 -28.89 -9.12 20.32
CA ILE A 136 -28.37 -9.36 21.67
C ILE A 136 -28.80 -8.23 22.60
N CYS A 137 -28.52 -6.97 22.25
CA CYS A 137 -28.89 -5.81 23.07
C CYS A 137 -30.41 -5.75 23.33
N SER A 138 -31.24 -6.05 22.33
CA SER A 138 -32.70 -6.10 22.50
C SER A 138 -33.20 -7.29 23.32
N ALA A 139 -32.45 -8.40 23.39
CA ALA A 139 -32.82 -9.58 24.18
C ALA A 139 -32.54 -9.39 25.68
N ILE A 140 -31.64 -8.47 26.03
CA ILE A 140 -31.35 -8.05 27.40
C ILE A 140 -31.98 -6.69 27.74
N ASP A 141 -32.99 -6.28 26.97
CA ASP A 141 -33.80 -5.07 27.16
C ASP A 141 -33.01 -3.76 27.36
N LEU A 142 -31.82 -3.67 26.75
CA LEU A 142 -31.05 -2.43 26.75
C LEU A 142 -31.72 -1.38 25.86
N SER A 143 -31.78 -0.15 26.35
CA SER A 143 -32.34 0.99 25.63
C SER A 143 -31.51 2.26 25.84
N GLY A 144 -31.80 3.30 25.06
CA GLY A 144 -31.16 4.61 25.15
C GLY A 144 -29.63 4.53 25.11
N LEU A 145 -28.98 5.22 26.06
CA LEU A 145 -27.52 5.25 26.16
C LEU A 145 -26.92 3.87 26.44
N GLY A 146 -27.58 3.05 27.26
CA GLY A 146 -27.11 1.70 27.60
C GLY A 146 -27.02 0.79 26.38
N PHE A 147 -28.03 0.85 25.49
CA PHE A 147 -27.97 0.17 24.20
C PHE A 147 -26.77 0.65 23.38
N GLY A 148 -26.60 1.97 23.22
CA GLY A 148 -25.54 2.54 22.40
C GLY A 148 -24.14 2.11 22.86
N LEU A 149 -23.88 2.17 24.18
CA LEU A 149 -22.59 1.78 24.76
C LEU A 149 -22.29 0.30 24.56
N VAL A 150 -23.23 -0.58 24.92
CA VAL A 150 -23.03 -2.03 24.77
C VAL A 150 -22.95 -2.43 23.30
N PHE A 151 -23.76 -1.81 22.44
CA PHE A 151 -23.70 -2.04 21.00
C PHE A 151 -22.32 -1.70 20.44
N ILE A 152 -21.74 -0.54 20.79
CA ILE A 152 -20.40 -0.16 20.35
C ILE A 152 -19.34 -1.14 20.87
N LEU A 153 -19.41 -1.50 22.15
CA LEU A 153 -18.48 -2.42 22.81
C LEU A 153 -18.51 -3.84 22.22
N LEU A 154 -19.64 -4.26 21.62
CA LEU A 154 -19.76 -5.57 20.99
C LEU A 154 -19.53 -5.51 19.48
N ALA A 155 -20.24 -4.64 18.76
CA ALA A 155 -20.22 -4.57 17.30
C ALA A 155 -18.88 -4.09 16.74
N GLY A 156 -18.18 -3.17 17.43
CA GLY A 156 -16.87 -2.70 17.00
C GLY A 156 -15.82 -3.83 17.04
N PRO A 157 -15.54 -4.42 18.21
CA PRO A 157 -14.61 -5.54 18.35
C PRO A 157 -14.95 -6.76 17.48
N LEU A 158 -16.23 -7.16 17.46
CA LEU A 158 -16.69 -8.29 16.66
C LEU A 158 -16.60 -8.00 15.15
N GLY A 159 -16.94 -6.78 14.74
CA GLY A 159 -16.81 -6.32 13.36
C GLY A 159 -15.36 -6.27 12.90
N GLY A 160 -14.46 -5.77 13.76
CA GLY A 160 -13.02 -5.79 13.50
C GLY A 160 -12.46 -7.21 13.35
N LEU A 161 -12.93 -8.14 14.19
CA LEU A 161 -12.54 -9.55 14.14
C LEU A 161 -13.03 -10.19 12.83
N VAL A 162 -14.35 -10.23 12.61
CA VAL A 162 -14.98 -10.87 11.44
C VAL A 162 -14.50 -10.23 10.14
N GLY A 163 -14.49 -8.89 10.08
CA GLY A 163 -14.04 -8.17 8.90
C GLY A 163 -12.54 -8.33 8.64
N GLY A 164 -11.73 -8.46 9.69
CA GLY A 164 -10.29 -8.76 9.59
C GLY A 164 -10.02 -10.15 9.02
N GLU A 165 -10.78 -11.16 9.47
CA GLU A 165 -10.70 -12.53 8.94
C GLU A 165 -11.12 -12.59 7.45
N ILE A 166 -12.18 -11.88 7.07
CA ILE A 166 -12.63 -11.77 5.66
C ILE A 166 -11.56 -11.10 4.80
N LEU A 167 -10.95 -10.03 5.30
CA LEU A 167 -9.84 -9.37 4.61
C LEU A 167 -8.64 -10.31 4.44
N GLY A 168 -8.26 -11.05 5.49
CA GLY A 168 -7.17 -12.03 5.44
C GLY A 168 -7.44 -13.16 4.44
N ALA A 169 -8.65 -13.71 4.44
CA ALA A 169 -9.09 -14.73 3.48
C ALA A 169 -9.01 -14.20 2.04
N TYR A 170 -9.53 -13.00 1.80
CA TYR A 170 -9.44 -12.34 0.49
C TYR A 170 -7.99 -12.18 0.03
N LEU A 171 -7.09 -11.68 0.89
CA LEU A 171 -5.69 -11.45 0.55
C LEU A 171 -4.97 -12.76 0.19
N LEU A 172 -5.25 -13.86 0.90
CA LEU A 172 -4.70 -15.18 0.58
C LEU A 172 -5.18 -15.69 -0.78
N VAL A 173 -6.47 -15.50 -1.08
CA VAL A 173 -7.03 -15.91 -2.37
C VAL A 173 -6.44 -15.05 -3.49
N ALA A 174 -6.35 -13.74 -3.30
CA ALA A 174 -5.77 -12.81 -4.26
C ALA A 174 -4.30 -13.14 -4.57
N ASP A 175 -3.51 -13.47 -3.54
CA ASP A 175 -2.09 -13.81 -3.68
C ASP A 175 -1.87 -15.07 -4.54
N ARG A 176 -2.78 -16.06 -4.50
CA ARG A 176 -2.73 -17.23 -5.42
C ARG A 176 -2.81 -16.83 -6.90
N PHE A 177 -3.41 -15.69 -7.18
CA PHE A 177 -3.49 -15.11 -8.52
C PHE A 177 -2.40 -14.07 -8.79
N LYS A 178 -1.40 -13.95 -7.90
CA LYS A 178 -0.33 -12.94 -7.93
C LYS A 178 -0.86 -11.50 -7.84
N LEU A 179 -1.97 -11.34 -7.14
CA LEU A 179 -2.62 -10.06 -6.88
C LEU A 179 -2.45 -9.70 -5.41
N ASN A 180 -2.34 -8.41 -5.13
CA ASN A 180 -2.35 -7.88 -3.77
C ASN A 180 -1.33 -8.53 -2.81
N ASN A 181 -0.20 -9.02 -3.33
CA ASN A 181 0.85 -9.66 -2.53
C ASN A 181 1.54 -8.64 -1.59
N ASN A 182 1.69 -7.40 -2.04
CA ASN A 182 2.21 -6.32 -1.20
C ASN A 182 1.27 -6.02 -0.04
N GLU A 183 -0.03 -5.92 -0.32
CA GLU A 183 -1.09 -5.66 0.65
C GLU A 183 -1.20 -6.80 1.67
N LEU A 184 -1.04 -8.05 1.23
CA LEU A 184 -1.02 -9.22 2.11
C LEU A 184 0.08 -9.12 3.18
N PHE A 185 1.30 -8.74 2.79
CA PHE A 185 2.41 -8.59 3.76
C PHE A 185 2.32 -7.28 4.56
N ALA A 186 1.85 -6.20 3.94
CA ALA A 186 1.65 -4.92 4.61
C ALA A 186 0.61 -5.00 5.73
N ALA A 187 -0.49 -5.72 5.49
CA ALA A 187 -1.57 -5.88 6.46
C ALA A 187 -1.08 -6.55 7.75
N GLN A 188 -0.11 -7.46 7.68
CA GLN A 188 0.42 -8.21 8.82
C GLN A 188 1.36 -7.39 9.72
N ARG A 189 1.76 -6.18 9.32
CA ARG A 189 2.70 -5.33 10.08
C ARG A 189 4.04 -6.04 10.40
N GLY A 190 4.48 -6.92 9.49
CA GLY A 190 5.72 -7.68 9.62
C GLY A 190 6.96 -6.78 9.57
N ARG A 191 7.65 -6.63 10.72
CA ARG A 191 8.93 -5.89 10.82
C ARG A 191 10.16 -6.74 10.60
N ASP A 192 10.06 -8.06 10.75
CA ASP A 192 11.17 -9.00 10.60
C ASP A 192 11.46 -9.29 9.10
N TRP A 193 12.49 -10.08 8.81
CA TRP A 193 12.89 -10.48 7.44
C TRP A 193 13.28 -9.30 6.52
N LYS A 194 14.14 -8.42 7.02
CA LYS A 194 14.69 -7.31 6.21
C LYS A 194 15.94 -7.77 5.49
N ASN A 195 16.19 -7.19 4.32
CA ASN A 195 17.41 -7.40 3.57
C ASN A 195 17.86 -6.11 2.92
N PHE A 196 19.15 -6.01 2.67
CA PHE A 196 19.76 -4.92 1.93
C PHE A 196 21.01 -5.45 1.21
N VAL A 197 21.51 -4.65 0.28
CA VAL A 197 22.71 -4.98 -0.49
C VAL A 197 23.82 -4.02 -0.09
N ARG A 198 24.95 -4.55 0.38
CA ARG A 198 26.18 -3.77 0.53
C ARG A 198 27.03 -3.97 -0.72
N MET A 199 27.45 -2.88 -1.34
CA MET A 199 28.28 -2.90 -2.54
C MET A 199 29.67 -2.37 -2.20
N HIS A 200 30.70 -3.02 -2.73
CA HIS A 200 32.09 -2.59 -2.62
C HIS A 200 32.72 -2.59 -4.02
N ILE A 201 33.26 -1.44 -4.42
CA ILE A 201 33.98 -1.30 -5.69
C ILE A 201 35.46 -1.31 -5.34
N GLY A 202 36.17 -2.34 -5.78
CA GLY A 202 37.61 -2.47 -5.58
C GLY A 202 38.40 -1.44 -6.40
N ALA A 203 39.67 -1.24 -6.04
CA ALA A 203 40.59 -0.39 -6.81
C ALA A 203 40.84 -0.92 -8.24
N ASP A 204 40.62 -2.23 -8.44
CA ASP A 204 40.63 -2.94 -9.72
C ASP A 204 39.35 -2.72 -10.55
N GLY A 205 38.38 -1.96 -10.03
CA GLY A 205 37.08 -1.72 -10.66
C GLY A 205 36.08 -2.87 -10.51
N VAL A 206 36.43 -3.95 -9.80
CA VAL A 206 35.54 -5.09 -9.56
C VAL A 206 34.47 -4.70 -8.54
N LEU A 207 33.20 -4.87 -8.91
CA LEU A 207 32.07 -4.70 -8.01
C LEU A 207 31.81 -6.00 -7.27
N THR A 208 31.97 -5.99 -5.95
CA THR A 208 31.53 -7.07 -5.07
C THR A 208 30.23 -6.68 -4.39
N VAL A 209 29.20 -7.50 -4.59
CA VAL A 209 27.86 -7.35 -4.04
C VAL A 209 27.70 -8.32 -2.87
N TYR A 210 27.35 -7.81 -1.70
CA TYR A 210 27.09 -8.57 -0.47
C TYR A 210 25.60 -8.48 -0.14
N PRO A 211 24.80 -9.51 -0.48
CA PRO A 211 23.39 -9.57 -0.09
C PRO A 211 23.29 -9.94 1.40
N VAL A 212 22.79 -9.01 2.22
CA VAL A 212 22.71 -9.18 3.68
C VAL A 212 21.25 -9.34 4.11
N GLY A 213 20.97 -10.40 4.87
CA GLY A 213 19.68 -10.70 5.46
C GLY A 213 19.68 -10.49 6.98
N ILE A 214 18.56 -9.98 7.49
CA ILE A 214 18.23 -9.82 8.91
C ILE A 214 16.94 -10.57 9.17
N ASP A 215 17.03 -11.74 9.82
CA ASP A 215 15.84 -12.60 10.05
C ASP A 215 14.93 -11.94 11.10
N ARG A 216 15.53 -11.36 12.15
CA ARG A 216 14.83 -10.70 13.25
C ARG A 216 15.32 -9.26 13.43
N THR A 217 14.38 -8.31 13.35
CA THR A 217 14.68 -6.89 13.59
C THR A 217 14.79 -6.58 15.09
N PRO A 218 15.64 -5.59 15.47
CA PRO A 218 15.71 -5.14 16.84
C PRO A 218 14.36 -4.64 17.35
N ARG A 219 14.10 -4.88 18.62
CA ARG A 219 12.84 -4.50 19.30
C ARG A 219 13.08 -3.47 20.40
N ASP A 220 14.27 -3.45 20.96
CA ASP A 220 14.69 -2.52 21.99
C ASP A 220 15.76 -1.61 21.39
N ILE A 221 15.35 -0.37 21.10
CA ILE A 221 16.15 0.64 20.40
C ILE A 221 16.03 1.91 21.23
N GLU A 222 17.17 2.53 21.53
CA GLU A 222 17.23 3.81 22.21
C GLU A 222 17.83 4.88 21.30
N LEU A 223 17.45 6.13 21.54
CA LEU A 223 18.04 7.26 20.85
C LEU A 223 19.41 7.55 21.48
N ALA A 224 20.48 7.43 20.69
CA ALA A 224 21.82 7.79 21.12
C ALA A 224 22.00 9.31 20.97
N GLU A 225 21.85 10.05 22.06
CA GLU A 225 22.12 11.49 22.09
C GLU A 225 23.60 11.78 21.80
N GLY A 226 23.88 12.78 20.96
CA GLY A 226 25.25 13.18 20.64
C GLY A 226 26.00 12.25 19.66
N ALA A 227 25.29 11.42 18.89
CA ALA A 227 25.91 10.42 18.02
C ALA A 227 26.84 10.96 16.91
N GLY A 228 26.82 12.25 16.58
CA GLY A 228 27.70 12.83 15.55
C GLY A 228 27.55 12.11 14.20
N ASN A 229 28.60 11.39 13.77
CA ASN A 229 28.60 10.58 12.54
C ASN A 229 28.19 9.10 12.76
N TYR A 230 27.85 8.71 13.99
CA TYR A 230 27.35 7.38 14.33
C TYR A 230 25.82 7.30 14.21
N PRO A 231 25.23 6.09 14.12
CA PRO A 231 23.78 5.94 14.11
C PRO A 231 23.13 6.51 15.37
N TRP A 232 22.08 7.32 15.19
CA TRP A 232 21.26 7.88 16.27
C TRP A 232 20.42 6.82 17.01
N LEU A 233 20.42 5.58 16.54
CA LEU A 233 19.66 4.47 17.11
C LEU A 233 20.66 3.42 17.64
N ALA A 234 20.74 3.28 18.96
CA ALA A 234 21.55 2.27 19.62
C ALA A 234 20.70 1.04 19.98
N LEU A 235 21.31 -0.13 19.90
CA LEU A 235 20.69 -1.40 20.28
C LEU A 235 21.07 -1.73 21.72
N LYS A 236 20.10 -2.06 22.56
CA LYS A 236 20.29 -2.38 23.98
C LYS A 236 20.86 -3.79 24.29
N ASP A 237 21.56 -4.41 23.34
CA ASP A 237 21.94 -5.84 23.27
C ASP A 237 20.79 -6.81 22.92
N PRO A 238 21.04 -7.94 22.21
CA PRO A 238 22.29 -8.39 21.58
C PRO A 238 22.60 -7.71 20.22
N PRO A 239 23.81 -7.89 19.66
CA PRO A 239 24.15 -7.40 18.32
C PRO A 239 23.16 -7.90 17.27
N LEU A 240 22.89 -7.05 16.27
CA LEU A 240 22.02 -7.41 15.16
C LEU A 240 22.59 -8.61 14.41
N ALA A 241 21.88 -9.74 14.47
CA ALA A 241 22.26 -10.95 13.76
C ALA A 241 22.02 -10.79 12.25
N CYS A 242 23.07 -10.37 11.55
CA CYS A 242 23.14 -10.28 10.10
C CYS A 242 23.81 -11.53 9.53
N ARG A 243 23.32 -12.01 8.39
CA ARG A 243 23.97 -13.08 7.63
C ARG A 243 23.99 -12.77 6.14
N LEU A 244 24.97 -13.32 5.43
CA LEU A 244 24.92 -13.32 3.97
C LEU A 244 23.78 -14.24 3.51
N ILE A 245 22.98 -13.75 2.57
CA ILE A 245 21.88 -14.51 1.95
C ILE A 245 22.45 -15.57 1.00
N GLU A 246 23.52 -15.20 0.29
CA GLU A 246 24.28 -16.04 -0.63
C GLU A 246 25.74 -15.59 -0.65
N THR A 247 26.61 -16.36 -1.31
CA THR A 247 28.02 -16.00 -1.51
C THR A 247 28.13 -14.64 -2.20
N PRO A 248 29.08 -13.76 -1.81
CA PRO A 248 29.25 -12.46 -2.45
C PRO A 248 29.40 -12.58 -3.96
N ILE A 249 28.63 -11.79 -4.70
CA ILE A 249 28.59 -11.82 -6.16
C ILE A 249 29.65 -10.85 -6.66
N ARG A 250 30.59 -11.36 -7.47
CA ARG A 250 31.61 -10.54 -8.13
C ARG A 250 31.16 -10.22 -9.55
N ILE A 251 31.20 -8.94 -9.89
CA ILE A 251 30.88 -8.42 -11.22
C ILE A 251 32.13 -7.72 -11.72
N GLU A 252 32.70 -8.28 -12.78
CA GLU A 252 33.88 -7.71 -13.43
C GLU A 252 33.53 -6.38 -14.11
N PRO A 253 34.44 -5.39 -14.09
CA PRO A 253 34.24 -4.14 -14.80
C PRO A 253 34.07 -4.44 -16.29
N ASN A 254 33.00 -3.93 -16.88
CA ASN A 254 32.81 -4.03 -18.32
C ASN A 254 33.78 -3.08 -19.02
N MET A 255 34.99 -3.57 -19.32
CA MET A 255 36.02 -2.88 -20.10
C MET A 255 35.67 -2.81 -21.59
N ALA A 256 34.38 -2.67 -21.94
CA ALA A 256 34.01 -2.29 -23.28
C ALA A 256 34.64 -0.90 -23.54
N PRO A 257 35.42 -0.70 -24.62
CA PRO A 257 35.93 0.62 -24.96
C PRO A 257 34.75 1.59 -25.00
N PRO A 258 34.90 2.83 -24.50
CA PRO A 258 33.82 3.79 -24.48
C PRO A 258 33.21 3.85 -25.87
N VAL A 259 31.95 3.43 -25.99
CA VAL A 259 31.21 3.52 -27.25
C VAL A 259 31.28 4.99 -27.64
N ALA A 260 32.03 5.29 -28.69
CA ALA A 260 32.17 6.63 -29.21
C ALA A 260 30.76 7.24 -29.29
N PRO A 261 30.53 8.44 -28.73
CA PRO A 261 29.19 9.00 -28.64
C PRO A 261 28.57 8.93 -30.02
N SER A 262 27.50 8.13 -30.16
CA SER A 262 26.87 7.94 -31.46
C SER A 262 26.55 9.31 -32.04
N ALA A 263 26.94 9.53 -33.31
CA ALA A 263 26.78 10.81 -34.00
C ALA A 263 25.32 11.33 -34.00
N SER A 264 24.35 10.50 -33.58
CA SER A 264 22.96 10.87 -33.35
C SER A 264 22.78 11.95 -32.26
N ARG A 265 23.62 11.99 -31.21
CA ARG A 265 23.50 13.03 -30.16
C ARG A 265 23.93 14.42 -30.62
N ARG A 266 24.78 14.53 -31.65
CA ARG A 266 25.17 15.82 -32.23
C ARG A 266 24.04 16.48 -33.04
N ARG A 267 23.09 15.70 -33.57
CA ARG A 267 22.02 16.24 -34.42
C ARG A 267 20.90 16.94 -33.63
N VAL A 268 20.65 16.54 -32.38
CA VAL A 268 19.59 17.13 -31.54
C VAL A 268 20.03 18.46 -30.91
N ALA A 269 21.32 18.64 -30.62
CA ALA A 269 21.83 19.93 -30.14
C ALA A 269 21.84 21.00 -31.25
N ALA A 270 22.09 20.62 -32.50
CA ALA A 270 22.10 21.55 -33.63
C ALA A 270 20.70 21.99 -34.11
N THR A 271 19.64 21.21 -33.83
CA THR A 271 18.25 21.54 -34.26
C THR A 271 17.47 22.39 -33.26
N LYS A 272 18.00 22.68 -32.07
CA LYS A 272 17.37 23.58 -31.08
C LYS A 272 17.96 25.00 -31.03
N ALA A 273 18.94 25.32 -31.87
CA ALA A 273 19.37 26.70 -32.05
C ALA A 273 18.35 27.46 -32.91
N LYS A 274 17.40 28.12 -32.23
CA LYS A 274 16.46 29.07 -32.85
C LYS A 274 17.28 30.17 -33.55
N PRO A 275 17.04 30.49 -34.83
CA PRO A 275 17.74 31.59 -35.48
C PRO A 275 17.43 32.90 -34.75
N ALA A 276 18.46 33.69 -34.47
CA ALA A 276 18.30 35.05 -33.97
C ALA A 276 17.49 35.88 -35.00
N PRO A 277 16.53 36.70 -34.58
CA PRO A 277 15.79 37.55 -35.51
C PRO A 277 16.73 38.57 -36.15
N ALA A 278 16.69 38.65 -37.47
CA ALA A 278 17.40 39.64 -38.26
C ALA A 278 17.00 41.05 -37.80
N ARG A 279 17.99 41.90 -37.50
CA ARG A 279 17.79 43.32 -37.24
C ARG A 279 17.30 43.99 -38.54
N GLY A 280 15.99 44.18 -38.63
CA GLY A 280 15.36 45.02 -39.65
C GLY A 280 15.70 46.50 -39.40
N ALA A 281 16.01 47.20 -40.49
CA ALA A 281 16.31 48.62 -40.55
C ALA A 281 15.20 49.51 -39.95
N PRO A 282 15.53 50.72 -39.46
CA PRO A 282 14.62 51.54 -38.67
C PRO A 282 13.49 52.15 -39.52
N LYS A 283 12.25 52.05 -39.04
CA LYS A 283 11.12 52.85 -39.55
C LYS A 283 11.31 54.32 -39.13
N PRO A 284 11.19 55.29 -40.06
CA PRO A 284 11.28 56.71 -39.72
C PRO A 284 9.99 57.17 -39.05
N GLY A 285 10.09 57.94 -37.95
CA GLY A 285 8.95 58.75 -37.48
C GLY A 285 8.58 58.70 -35.99
N THR A 286 9.45 58.29 -35.06
CA THR A 286 9.17 58.48 -33.63
C THR A 286 10.29 59.27 -32.94
N ARG A 287 9.94 60.48 -32.48
CA ARG A 287 10.80 61.39 -31.72
C ARG A 287 11.24 60.72 -30.40
N PRO A 288 12.53 60.75 -30.03
CA PRO A 288 12.95 60.27 -28.72
C PRO A 288 12.59 61.27 -27.62
N VAL A 289 11.79 60.82 -26.65
CA VAL A 289 11.59 61.49 -25.36
C VAL A 289 12.87 61.28 -24.54
N ARG A 290 13.54 62.37 -24.13
CA ARG A 290 14.71 62.31 -23.24
C ARG A 290 14.29 61.79 -21.85
N PRO A 291 15.06 60.88 -21.24
CA PRO A 291 14.83 60.48 -19.85
C PRO A 291 15.23 61.60 -18.88
N ARG A 292 14.34 61.79 -17.89
CA ARG A 292 14.52 62.63 -16.71
C ARG A 292 15.64 62.04 -15.86
N LYS A 293 16.65 62.86 -15.52
CA LYS A 293 17.64 62.53 -14.49
C LYS A 293 16.94 62.60 -13.13
N GLU A 294 17.02 61.53 -12.36
CA GLU A 294 16.80 61.61 -10.91
C GLU A 294 18.15 61.73 -10.17
N PRO A 295 18.18 62.53 -9.10
CA PRO A 295 19.38 62.89 -8.37
C PRO A 295 19.83 61.80 -7.37
N THR A 296 21.12 61.88 -7.05
CA THR A 296 21.91 61.14 -6.06
C THR A 296 21.26 61.00 -4.69
#